data_AF-A0A6N7V7L0-F1
#
_entry.id   AF-A0A6N7V7L0-F1
#
_cell.length_a   1.000
_cell.length_b   1.000
_cell.length_c   1.000
_cell.angle_alpha   90.00
_cell.angle_beta   90.00
_cell.angle_gamma   90.00
#
_symmetry.space_group_name_H-M   'P 1'
#
loop_
_entity.id
_entity.type
_entity.pdbx_description
1 polymer ?
#
loop_
_entity_poly.entity_id
_entity_poly.type
_entity_poly.pdbx_seq_one_letter_code
_entity_poly.pdbx_strand_id
1 'polypeptide(L)'
;MTLQPSPHTLIGAHTNVYVEASSQVFEMELLGQSIRIEVEPTEYTFNYGDGTSYGPVSTSGGPLPEARWGEQTPTSHMYSQTGDFTVGITTFFSGQYSVNGGPMIPMDGRAEVASPSQVVSVWRAESRNVADNCLVNPAGVGC
;
A
#
# COMPACT_ATOMS: atom_id res chain seq x y z
N MET A 1 1.39 3.16 -4.88
CA MET A 1 1.33 2.79 -3.45
C MET A 1 2.65 3.09 -2.78
N THR A 2 2.68 3.23 -1.47
CA THR A 2 3.87 3.56 -0.69
C THR A 2 3.84 2.85 0.68
N LEU A 3 5.01 2.45 1.15
CA LEU A 3 5.26 1.80 2.43
C LEU A 3 6.11 2.71 3.32
N GLN A 4 5.81 2.76 4.62
CA GLN A 4 6.55 3.59 5.58
C GLN A 4 6.69 2.86 6.94
N PRO A 5 7.92 2.51 7.37
CA PRO A 5 9.18 2.66 6.66
C PRO A 5 9.32 1.67 5.48
N SER A 6 10.20 1.99 4.52
CA SER A 6 10.52 1.16 3.34
C SER A 6 11.95 1.45 2.88
N PRO A 7 12.71 0.45 2.38
CA PRO A 7 12.31 -0.94 2.13
C PRO A 7 12.37 -1.86 3.37
N HIS A 8 12.70 -1.32 4.54
CA HIS A 8 12.91 -2.11 5.75
C HIS A 8 11.95 -1.74 6.87
N THR A 9 11.46 -2.75 7.59
CA THR A 9 10.67 -2.58 8.81
C THR A 9 11.10 -3.62 9.86
N LEU A 10 10.53 -3.54 11.06
CA LEU A 10 10.79 -4.50 12.15
C LEU A 10 9.58 -5.42 12.36
N ILE A 11 9.86 -6.68 12.69
CA ILE A 11 8.87 -7.62 13.21
C ILE A 11 8.16 -7.00 14.41
N GLY A 12 6.83 -7.10 14.46
CA GLY A 12 6.04 -6.53 15.55
C GLY A 12 5.91 -4.99 15.53
N ALA A 13 6.41 -4.28 14.52
CA ALA A 13 6.19 -2.85 14.35
C ALA A 13 5.08 -2.58 13.31
N HIS A 14 4.32 -1.50 13.49
CA HIS A 14 3.38 -1.04 12.47
C HIS A 14 4.12 -0.47 11.27
N THR A 15 3.84 -1.02 10.09
CA THR A 15 4.29 -0.51 8.80
C THR A 15 3.10 0.15 8.12
N ASN A 16 3.13 1.46 7.95
CA ASN A 16 2.07 2.19 7.27
C ASN A 16 2.08 1.87 5.78
N VAL A 17 0.91 1.56 5.23
CA VAL A 17 0.72 1.20 3.82
C VAL A 17 -0.39 2.07 3.26
N TYR A 18 -0.14 2.78 2.15
CA TYR A 18 -1.15 3.65 1.55
C TYR A 18 -1.03 3.73 0.04
N VAL A 19 -2.09 4.22 -0.61
CA VAL A 19 -2.13 4.48 -2.04
C VAL A 19 -2.75 5.83 -2.32
N GLU A 20 -2.26 6.49 -3.37
CA GLU A 20 -2.88 7.67 -3.93
C GLU A 20 -3.57 7.23 -5.23
N ALA A 21 -4.88 7.45 -5.28
CA ALA A 21 -5.71 7.24 -6.45
C ALA A 21 -6.58 8.48 -6.64
N SER A 22 -6.87 8.83 -7.88
CA SER A 22 -7.64 10.02 -8.23
C SER A 22 -8.67 9.70 -9.30
N SER A 23 -9.71 10.53 -9.37
CA SER A 23 -10.72 10.43 -10.42
C SER A 23 -10.08 10.61 -11.80
N GLN A 24 -10.61 9.88 -12.78
CA GLN A 24 -10.13 9.88 -14.15
C GLN A 24 -11.29 10.14 -15.10
N VAL A 25 -10.97 10.83 -16.19
CA VAL A 25 -11.89 11.06 -17.30
C VAL A 25 -11.27 10.46 -18.55
N PHE A 26 -12.03 9.63 -19.25
CA PHE A 26 -11.66 9.06 -20.52
C PHE A 26 -12.62 9.53 -21.60
N GLU A 27 -12.09 9.91 -22.75
CA GLU A 27 -12.85 10.25 -23.95
C GLU A 27 -12.36 9.36 -25.09
N MET A 28 -13.28 8.67 -25.75
CA MET A 28 -12.96 7.71 -26.80
C MET A 28 -14.08 7.61 -27.84
N GLU A 29 -13.74 7.13 -29.02
CA GLU A 29 -14.71 6.80 -30.07
C GLU A 29 -14.89 5.28 -30.15
N LEU A 30 -16.14 4.81 -30.06
CA LEU A 30 -16.49 3.40 -30.19
C LEU A 30 -17.61 3.26 -31.22
N LEU A 31 -17.33 2.55 -32.32
CA LEU A 31 -18.29 2.32 -33.42
C LEU A 31 -18.89 3.64 -33.99
N GLY A 32 -18.09 4.71 -34.01
CA GLY A 32 -18.50 6.03 -34.48
C GLY A 32 -19.33 6.84 -33.48
N GLN A 33 -19.41 6.39 -32.23
CA GLN A 33 -20.05 7.12 -31.14
C GLN A 33 -19.00 7.67 -30.18
N SER A 34 -19.19 8.92 -29.78
CA SER A 34 -18.35 9.57 -28.79
C SER A 34 -18.73 9.14 -27.39
N ILE A 35 -17.79 8.58 -26.64
CA ILE A 35 -18.00 8.03 -25.30
C ILE A 35 -17.13 8.82 -24.32
N ARG A 36 -17.77 9.33 -23.26
CA ARG A 36 -17.10 9.94 -22.10
C ARG A 36 -17.33 9.06 -20.88
N ILE A 37 -16.27 8.71 -20.17
CA ILE A 37 -16.30 7.90 -18.95
C ILE A 37 -15.66 8.71 -17.83
N GLU A 38 -16.34 8.81 -16.70
CA GLU A 38 -15.83 9.44 -15.48
C GLU A 38 -15.83 8.39 -14.37
N VAL A 39 -14.67 8.11 -13.80
CA VAL A 39 -14.49 7.12 -12.73
C VAL A 39 -13.80 7.75 -11.53
N GLU A 40 -14.11 7.25 -10.34
CA GLU A 40 -13.50 7.65 -9.08
C GLU A 40 -13.17 6.42 -8.22
N PRO A 41 -12.09 6.47 -7.43
CA PRO A 41 -11.74 5.35 -6.55
C PRO A 41 -12.69 5.32 -5.35
N THR A 42 -13.29 4.16 -5.10
CA THR A 42 -14.31 3.98 -4.05
C THR A 42 -13.85 3.06 -2.94
N GLU A 43 -13.05 2.04 -3.26
CA GLU A 43 -12.59 1.05 -2.30
C GLU A 43 -11.15 0.59 -2.57
N TYR A 44 -10.53 -0.01 -1.56
CA TYR A 44 -9.15 -0.48 -1.58
C TYR A 44 -9.03 -1.82 -0.86
N THR A 45 -8.30 -2.77 -1.45
CA THR A 45 -7.86 -4.00 -0.78
C THR A 45 -6.34 -4.02 -0.70
N PHE A 46 -5.84 -4.05 0.52
CA PHE A 46 -4.43 -4.17 0.87
C PHE A 46 -4.07 -5.64 1.02
N ASN A 47 -3.03 -6.10 0.34
CA ASN A 47 -2.45 -7.43 0.49
C ASN A 47 -1.03 -7.26 1.02
N TYR A 48 -0.77 -7.70 2.25
CA TYR A 48 0.51 -7.45 2.92
C TYR A 48 1.60 -8.47 2.58
N GLY A 49 1.29 -9.48 1.76
CA GLY A 49 2.26 -10.45 1.25
C GLY A 49 2.60 -11.59 2.22
N ASP A 50 2.18 -11.52 3.48
CA ASP A 50 2.33 -12.57 4.49
C ASP A 50 1.09 -13.48 4.61
N GLY A 51 0.20 -13.43 3.61
CA GLY A 51 -1.08 -14.13 3.60
C GLY A 51 -2.23 -13.36 4.25
N THR A 52 -1.96 -12.19 4.85
CA THR A 52 -3.00 -11.32 5.39
C THR A 52 -3.40 -10.24 4.39
N SER A 53 -4.66 -9.82 4.50
CA SER A 53 -5.22 -8.73 3.70
C SER A 53 -6.19 -7.89 4.53
N TYR A 54 -6.41 -6.66 4.07
CA TYR A 54 -7.36 -5.72 4.65
C TYR A 54 -8.18 -5.06 3.54
N GLY A 55 -9.50 -5.14 3.65
CA GLY A 55 -10.42 -4.58 2.65
C GLY A 55 -11.33 -5.62 2.00
N PRO A 56 -12.21 -5.18 1.07
CA PRO A 56 -12.33 -3.81 0.57
C PRO A 56 -12.72 -2.77 1.65
N VAL A 57 -12.09 -1.61 1.66
CA VAL A 57 -12.40 -0.47 2.54
C VAL A 57 -12.34 0.86 1.79
N SER A 58 -13.02 1.89 2.28
CA SER A 58 -13.03 3.22 1.64
C SER A 58 -11.82 4.11 1.97
N THR A 59 -10.97 3.72 2.93
CA THR A 59 -9.77 4.48 3.29
C THR A 59 -8.56 4.00 2.50
N SER A 60 -7.88 4.93 1.82
CA SER A 60 -6.65 4.66 1.08
C SER A 60 -5.38 4.75 1.95
N GLY A 61 -5.54 5.09 3.24
CA GLY A 61 -4.44 5.48 4.11
C GLY A 61 -3.88 6.88 3.75
N GLY A 62 -2.70 7.20 4.27
CA GLY A 62 -2.01 8.44 3.95
C GLY A 62 -0.58 8.45 4.49
N PRO A 63 0.25 9.43 4.07
CA PRO A 63 1.63 9.52 4.52
C PRO A 63 1.73 9.89 6.00
N LEU A 64 2.77 9.37 6.65
CA LEU A 64 3.24 9.83 7.95
C LEU A 64 4.57 10.59 7.81
N PRO A 65 4.79 11.65 8.61
CA PRO A 65 6.13 12.20 8.76
C PRO A 65 7.06 11.16 9.41
N GLU A 66 8.35 11.19 9.07
CA GLU A 66 9.33 10.18 9.48
C GLU A 66 9.40 9.96 10.99
N ALA A 67 9.32 11.03 11.78
CA ALA A 67 9.31 10.97 13.24
C ALA A 67 8.13 10.19 13.85
N ARG A 68 7.09 9.90 13.05
CA ARG A 68 5.89 9.14 13.44
C ARG A 68 5.82 7.76 12.79
N TRP A 69 6.87 7.34 12.07
CA TRP A 69 6.92 5.97 11.55
C TRP A 69 6.87 4.96 12.69
N GLY A 70 6.08 3.90 12.51
CA GLY A 70 5.78 2.92 13.57
C GLY A 70 4.48 3.22 14.34
N GLU A 71 3.84 4.37 14.12
CA GLU A 71 2.50 4.61 14.64
C GLU A 71 1.44 3.77 13.89
N GLN A 72 0.45 3.28 14.64
CA GLN A 72 -0.68 2.58 14.04
C GLN A 72 -1.53 3.56 13.21
N THR A 73 -1.75 3.21 11.95
CA THR A 73 -2.72 3.84 11.06
C THR A 73 -3.83 2.85 10.70
N PRO A 74 -4.98 3.30 10.16
CA PRO A 74 -6.06 2.39 9.73
C PRO A 74 -5.62 1.31 8.75
N THR A 75 -4.57 1.57 7.97
CA THR A 75 -4.04 0.68 6.91
C THR A 75 -2.63 0.18 7.22
N SER A 76 -2.16 0.36 8.46
CA SER A 76 -0.87 -0.17 8.90
C SER A 76 -0.94 -1.68 9.15
N HIS A 77 0.17 -2.36 8.94
CA HIS A 77 0.29 -3.80 9.21
C HIS A 77 1.47 -4.14 10.10
N MET A 78 1.31 -5.18 10.91
CA MET A 78 2.32 -5.67 11.83
C MET A 78 2.71 -7.11 11.48
N TYR A 79 3.90 -7.29 10.91
CA TYR A 79 4.39 -8.60 10.50
C TYR A 79 4.79 -9.44 11.71
N SER A 80 4.43 -10.73 11.67
CA SER A 80 4.73 -11.70 12.74
C SER A 80 5.99 -12.54 12.46
N GLN A 81 6.59 -12.42 11.28
CA GLN A 81 7.78 -13.15 10.85
C GLN A 81 8.76 -12.23 10.13
N THR A 82 10.05 -12.54 10.22
CA THR A 82 11.09 -11.89 9.42
C THR A 82 11.13 -12.47 8.01
N GLY A 83 11.47 -11.66 7.02
CA GLY A 83 11.55 -12.07 5.62
C GLY A 83 11.16 -10.96 4.66
N ASP A 84 11.19 -11.27 3.37
CA ASP A 84 10.75 -10.37 2.32
C ASP A 84 9.28 -10.64 1.96
N PHE A 85 8.44 -9.62 2.04
CA PHE A 85 7.01 -9.70 1.72
C PHE A 85 6.67 -8.77 0.56
N THR A 86 5.96 -9.30 -0.43
CA THR A 86 5.47 -8.52 -1.57
C THR A 86 4.12 -7.92 -1.23
N VAL A 87 4.10 -6.62 -0.96
CA VAL A 87 2.88 -5.86 -0.66
C VAL A 87 2.25 -5.41 -1.97
N GLY A 88 0.92 -5.42 -2.05
CA GLY A 88 0.16 -4.91 -3.18
C GLY A 88 -1.17 -4.31 -2.72
N ILE A 89 -1.68 -3.34 -3.49
CA ILE A 89 -3.00 -2.75 -3.26
C ILE A 89 -3.81 -2.83 -4.55
N THR A 90 -5.05 -3.32 -4.44
CA THR A 90 -6.06 -3.25 -5.50
C THR A 90 -7.02 -2.11 -5.19
N THR A 91 -7.14 -1.16 -6.12
CA THR A 91 -8.12 -0.06 -6.05
C THR A 91 -9.32 -0.39 -6.90
N PHE A 92 -10.52 -0.18 -6.35
CA PHE A 92 -11.79 -0.32 -7.05
C PHE A 92 -12.29 1.05 -7.47
N PHE A 93 -12.69 1.16 -8.73
CA PHE A 93 -13.23 2.38 -9.32
C PHE A 93 -14.69 2.18 -9.70
N SER A 94 -15.55 3.08 -9.24
CA SER A 94 -16.93 3.20 -9.71
C SER A 94 -17.02 4.40 -10.65
N GLY A 95 -17.98 4.40 -11.56
CA GLY A 95 -18.08 5.49 -12.51
C GLY A 95 -19.39 5.55 -13.26
N GLN A 96 -19.40 6.48 -14.20
CA GLN A 96 -20.54 6.83 -15.03
C GLN A 96 -20.04 7.06 -16.47
N TYR A 97 -20.93 6.89 -17.45
CA TYR A 97 -20.62 7.16 -18.85
C TYR A 97 -21.69 8.00 -19.55
N SER A 98 -21.29 8.71 -20.59
CA SER A 98 -22.16 9.43 -21.51
C SER A 98 -21.83 9.04 -22.95
N VAL A 99 -22.86 8.96 -23.79
CA VAL A 99 -22.75 8.69 -25.23
C VAL A 99 -23.23 9.92 -26.00
N ASN A 100 -22.41 10.39 -26.94
CA ASN A 100 -22.67 11.55 -27.80
C ASN A 100 -23.11 12.81 -27.04
N GLY A 101 -22.53 13.06 -25.86
CA GLY A 101 -22.87 14.20 -25.02
C GLY A 101 -24.25 14.10 -24.34
N GLY A 102 -24.83 12.90 -24.28
CA GLY A 102 -26.06 12.61 -23.52
C GLY A 102 -25.87 12.68 -21.99
N PRO A 103 -26.90 12.32 -21.21
CA PRO A 103 -26.80 12.28 -19.75
C PRO A 103 -25.76 11.26 -19.28
N MET A 104 -25.18 11.49 -18.10
CA MET A 104 -24.32 10.53 -17.42
C MET A 104 -25.17 9.39 -16.86
N ILE A 105 -24.78 8.15 -17.17
CA ILE A 105 -25.43 6.92 -16.76
C ILE A 105 -24.48 6.14 -15.85
N PRO A 106 -24.90 5.69 -14.65
CA PRO A 106 -24.09 4.83 -13.80
C PRO A 106 -23.65 3.54 -14.50
N MET A 107 -22.40 3.14 -14.26
CA MET A 107 -21.93 1.82 -14.66
C MET A 107 -22.35 0.80 -13.60
N ASP A 108 -23.02 -0.28 -14.05
CA ASP A 108 -23.27 -1.45 -13.22
C ASP A 108 -22.00 -2.29 -13.13
N GLY A 109 -21.11 -1.93 -12.21
CA GLY A 109 -19.86 -2.63 -11.97
C GLY A 109 -18.75 -1.72 -11.44
N ARG A 110 -17.60 -2.32 -11.17
CA ARG A 110 -16.39 -1.61 -10.75
C ARG A 110 -15.20 -2.10 -11.55
N ALA A 111 -14.28 -1.20 -11.89
CA ALA A 111 -12.99 -1.56 -12.43
C ALA A 111 -12.02 -1.85 -11.28
N GLU A 112 -11.20 -2.90 -11.43
CA GLU A 112 -10.21 -3.29 -10.43
C GLU A 112 -8.82 -3.02 -10.99
N VAL A 113 -8.03 -2.19 -10.30
CA VAL A 113 -6.69 -1.80 -10.73
C VAL A 113 -5.69 -2.15 -9.65
N ALA A 114 -4.78 -3.08 -9.96
CA ALA A 114 -3.66 -3.40 -9.08
C ALA A 114 -2.55 -2.35 -9.23
N SER A 115 -2.11 -1.79 -8.10
CA SER A 115 -0.90 -0.96 -8.07
C SER A 115 0.37 -1.82 -8.22
N PRO A 116 1.48 -1.26 -8.74
CA PRO A 116 2.77 -1.93 -8.72
C PRO A 116 3.13 -2.36 -7.30
N SER A 117 3.51 -3.62 -7.14
CA SER A 117 3.89 -4.17 -5.84
C SER A 117 5.24 -3.62 -5.36
N GLN A 118 5.46 -3.69 -4.05
CA GLN A 118 6.72 -3.32 -3.41
C GLN A 118 7.10 -4.40 -2.41
N VAL A 119 8.39 -4.71 -2.34
CA VAL A 119 8.93 -5.63 -1.35
C VAL A 119 9.28 -4.85 -0.10
N VAL A 120 8.85 -5.35 1.06
CA VAL A 120 9.36 -4.92 2.36
C VAL A 120 10.14 -6.06 3.01
N SER A 121 11.34 -5.75 3.48
CA SER A 121 12.15 -6.68 4.28
C SER A 121 11.88 -6.44 5.76
N VAL A 122 11.33 -7.45 6.44
CA VAL A 122 11.03 -7.43 7.87
C VAL A 122 12.21 -8.00 8.63
N TRP A 123 12.84 -7.16 9.43
CA TRP A 123 14.00 -7.52 10.24
C TRP A 123 13.63 -7.74 11.70
N ARG A 124 14.52 -8.39 12.44
CA ARG A 124 14.49 -8.46 13.90
C ARG A 124 15.70 -7.71 14.45
N ALA A 125 15.48 -6.87 15.45
CA ALA A 125 16.56 -6.33 16.26
C ALA A 125 16.89 -7.31 17.38
N GLU A 126 18.16 -7.66 17.54
CA GLU A 126 18.68 -8.42 18.69
C GLU A 126 19.60 -7.53 19.51
N SER A 127 19.41 -7.51 20.83
CA SER A 127 20.31 -6.85 21.77
C SER A 127 21.03 -7.88 22.62
N ARG A 128 22.33 -7.70 22.82
CA ARG A 128 23.16 -8.55 23.65
C ARG A 128 24.01 -7.69 24.58
N ASN A 129 24.14 -8.12 25.83
CA ASN A 129 25.06 -7.51 26.76
C ASN A 129 26.49 -7.97 26.42
N VAL A 130 27.41 -7.01 26.34
CA VAL A 130 28.85 -7.27 26.15
C VAL A 130 29.60 -6.79 27.39
N ALA A 131 30.65 -7.53 27.76
CA ALA A 131 31.46 -7.21 28.94
C ALA A 131 32.51 -6.12 28.67
N ASP A 132 32.97 -6.03 27.42
CA ASP A 132 34.09 -5.20 26.98
C ASP A 132 33.79 -4.53 25.63
N ASN A 133 34.53 -3.47 25.30
CA ASN A 133 34.49 -2.86 23.97
C ASN A 133 35.42 -3.60 22.98
N CYS A 134 35.28 -3.33 21.68
CA CYS A 134 36.04 -4.02 20.61
C CYS A 134 37.56 -3.82 20.66
N LEU A 135 38.07 -2.83 21.39
CA LEU A 135 39.51 -2.64 21.57
C LEU A 135 40.07 -3.61 22.61
N VAL A 136 39.27 -3.95 23.63
CA VAL A 136 39.66 -4.83 24.73
C VAL A 136 39.33 -6.29 24.40
N ASN A 137 38.18 -6.54 23.77
CA ASN A 137 37.78 -7.86 23.28
C ASN A 137 37.34 -7.80 21.81
N PRO A 138 38.28 -7.87 20.86
CA PRO A 138 37.98 -7.86 19.43
C PRO A 138 37.15 -9.06 18.94
N ALA A 139 37.01 -10.12 19.75
CA ALA A 139 36.16 -11.27 19.44
C ALA A 139 34.76 -11.18 20.08
N GLY A 140 34.43 -10.04 20.69
CA GLY A 140 33.11 -9.79 21.29
C GLY A 140 32.00 -9.64 20.25
N VAL A 141 30.75 -9.89 20.65
CA VAL A 141 29.58 -9.76 19.75
C VAL A 141 29.42 -8.30 19.31
N GLY A 142 29.40 -8.05 17.99
CA GLY A 142 29.28 -6.71 17.40
C GLY A 142 30.63 -6.05 17.05
N CYS A 143 31.73 -6.76 17.35
CA CYS A 143 33.03 -6.63 16.73
C CYS A 143 33.17 -7.75 15.68
#